data_AF-A0A3B1E7T2-F1
#
_entry.id   AF-A0A3B1E7T2-F1
#
_cell.length_a   1.000
_cell.length_b   1.000
_cell.length_c   1.000
_cell.angle_alpha   90.00
_cell.angle_beta   90.00
_cell.angle_gamma   90.00
#
_symmetry.space_group_name_H-M   'P 1'
#
loop_
_entity.id
_entity.type
_entity.pdbx_description
1 polymer ?
#
loop_
_entity_poly.entity_id
_entity_poly.type
_entity_poly.pdbx_seq_one_letter_code
_entity_poly.pdbx_strand_id
1 'polypeptide(L)'
;PRPPRPPLLQSSRMVTCTVDASLERVKVGDFAFPLGAYPVEPMVPKQGYEVIFEPADGDNEGEWEEWPDRYVFDIVISAERVEALVRHLMTILPGRIYPILDVLGHDAYREIDPFVSYELVGLDRFTDTLRRFRGFFFEDGLVGFGAMSDEPFIYLFIDEHKIVTLRCLIEQRETVEGILGAFDLEEVEKPAGADNALHEHRSVLVSPAENENILGFEEIVEELRERWQLILNVDPESNVDDAGNELGITEWRLLARSEYKDEPLVRYIEVFLRATCMGEAEALGREAADTLFDTDKREPAMAAMVEIDRVGQKEFWAMLAEIGVKEAEIPPGTGVVFARWAG
;
A
#
# COMPACT_ATOMS: atom_id res chain seq x y z
N PRO A 1 0.18 -1.08 18.30
CA PRO A 1 -0.51 -1.93 17.30
C PRO A 1 -1.45 -2.93 17.99
N ARG A 2 -2.74 -2.93 17.63
CA ARG A 2 -3.68 -3.98 18.03
C ARG A 2 -3.39 -5.23 17.17
N PRO A 3 -3.50 -6.47 17.68
CA PRO A 3 -3.42 -7.64 16.83
C PRO A 3 -4.52 -7.58 15.74
N PRO A 4 -4.21 -7.92 14.47
CA PRO A 4 -5.20 -7.96 13.41
C PRO A 4 -6.29 -8.99 13.72
N ARG A 5 -7.52 -8.69 13.26
CA ARG A 5 -8.67 -9.57 13.50
C ARG A 5 -8.73 -10.65 12.43
N PRO A 6 -9.26 -11.84 12.77
CA PRO A 6 -9.47 -12.89 11.78
C PRO A 6 -10.25 -12.35 10.56
N PRO A 7 -9.86 -12.66 9.30
CA PRO A 7 -10.61 -12.31 8.11
C PRO A 7 -12.02 -12.88 8.18
N LEU A 8 -12.95 -12.11 7.63
CA LEU A 8 -14.36 -12.43 7.68
C LEU A 8 -14.66 -13.54 6.68
N LEU A 9 -14.96 -14.74 7.21
CA LEU A 9 -15.58 -15.80 6.44
C LEU A 9 -16.71 -15.27 5.57
N GLN A 10 -16.82 -15.86 4.38
CA GLN A 10 -17.90 -15.76 3.39
C GLN A 10 -19.32 -15.85 3.99
N SER A 11 -19.73 -14.82 4.70
CA SER A 11 -21.11 -14.48 5.00
C SER A 11 -21.34 -13.11 4.36
N SER A 12 -22.51 -12.89 3.80
CA SER A 12 -22.95 -11.77 2.96
C SER A 12 -22.91 -10.36 3.59
N ARG A 13 -21.97 -10.08 4.50
CA ARG A 13 -21.78 -8.81 5.17
C ARG A 13 -20.90 -7.91 4.30
N MET A 14 -21.46 -6.76 3.90
CA MET A 14 -20.68 -5.72 3.24
C MET A 14 -19.75 -5.06 4.26
N VAL A 15 -18.47 -5.39 4.21
CA VAL A 15 -17.44 -4.68 4.99
C VAL A 15 -17.04 -3.39 4.28
N THR A 16 -16.68 -2.39 5.08
CA THR A 16 -16.35 -1.03 4.66
C THR A 16 -15.31 -0.43 5.60
N CYS A 17 -14.96 0.83 5.39
CA CYS A 17 -14.15 1.62 6.31
C CYS A 17 -14.94 2.84 6.78
N THR A 18 -14.46 3.52 7.80
CA THR A 18 -15.07 4.78 8.26
C THR A 18 -13.97 5.79 8.56
N VAL A 19 -14.12 6.99 8.02
CA VAL A 19 -13.21 8.11 8.30
C VAL A 19 -13.55 8.68 9.68
N ASP A 20 -12.53 9.05 10.44
CA ASP A 20 -12.67 9.76 11.70
C ASP A 20 -13.29 11.15 11.47
N ALA A 21 -14.55 11.29 11.87
CA ALA A 21 -15.32 12.51 11.72
C ALA A 21 -14.82 13.67 12.60
N SER A 22 -13.89 13.43 13.53
CA SER A 22 -13.26 14.48 14.32
C SER A 22 -12.13 15.20 13.58
N LEU A 23 -11.66 14.66 12.46
CA LEU A 23 -10.61 15.27 11.66
C LEU A 23 -11.13 16.47 10.87
N GLU A 24 -10.40 17.58 10.95
CA GLU A 24 -10.68 18.78 10.17
C GLU A 24 -9.83 18.81 8.90
N ARG A 25 -10.48 19.14 7.78
CA ARG A 25 -9.80 19.28 6.49
C ARG A 25 -9.06 20.61 6.41
N VAL A 26 -7.78 20.56 6.10
CA VAL A 26 -6.96 21.74 5.84
C VAL A 26 -7.36 22.34 4.48
N LYS A 27 -7.61 23.66 4.47
CA LYS A 27 -7.96 24.41 3.25
C LYS A 27 -7.09 25.65 3.12
N VAL A 28 -6.70 25.95 1.88
CA VAL A 28 -6.01 27.20 1.50
C VAL A 28 -6.77 27.81 0.33
N GLY A 29 -7.47 28.92 0.59
CA GLY A 29 -8.42 29.50 -0.37
C GLY A 29 -9.53 28.50 -0.68
N ASP A 30 -9.73 28.22 -1.97
CA ASP A 30 -10.73 27.26 -2.46
C ASP A 30 -10.18 25.84 -2.62
N PHE A 31 -8.90 25.61 -2.32
CA PHE A 31 -8.27 24.30 -2.38
C PHE A 31 -8.40 23.56 -1.04
N ALA A 32 -8.74 22.28 -1.11
CA ALA A 32 -8.86 21.42 0.05
C ALA A 32 -7.92 20.22 -0.09
N PHE A 33 -7.05 20.01 0.91
CA PHE A 33 -6.13 18.88 0.96
C PHE A 33 -6.87 17.60 1.39
N PRO A 34 -6.35 16.39 1.09
CA PRO A 34 -6.88 15.16 1.66
C PRO A 34 -6.75 15.19 3.19
N LEU A 35 -7.60 14.44 3.90
CA LEU A 35 -7.58 14.46 5.38
C LEU A 35 -6.28 13.90 5.96
N GLY A 36 -5.64 12.98 5.25
CA GLY A 36 -4.46 12.25 5.69
C GLY A 36 -3.13 12.80 5.20
N ALA A 37 -3.10 13.68 4.20
CA ALA A 37 -1.88 14.31 3.70
C ALA A 37 -2.08 15.82 3.51
N TYR A 38 -1.40 16.64 4.31
CA TYR A 38 -1.59 18.09 4.30
C TYR A 38 -0.32 18.85 4.68
N PRO A 39 -0.13 20.07 4.16
CA PRO A 39 1.04 20.87 4.49
C PRO A 39 1.00 21.34 5.95
N VAL A 40 2.15 21.31 6.61
CA VAL A 40 2.37 21.89 7.95
C VAL A 40 3.05 23.25 7.92
N GLU A 41 3.51 23.67 6.74
CA GLU A 41 4.05 25.00 6.49
C GLU A 41 3.19 25.78 5.48
N PRO A 42 3.23 27.12 5.50
CA PRO A 42 2.49 27.92 4.54
C PRO A 42 2.90 27.60 3.09
N MET A 43 1.91 27.29 2.25
CA MET A 43 2.11 27.06 0.82
C MET A 43 0.91 27.58 0.02
N VAL A 44 1.08 27.71 -1.31
CA VAL A 44 0.02 28.13 -2.22
C VAL A 44 -0.27 26.99 -3.19
N PRO A 45 -1.41 26.28 -3.03
CA PRO A 45 -1.75 25.18 -3.92
C PRO A 45 -2.10 25.71 -5.31
N LYS A 46 -1.83 24.91 -6.32
CA LYS A 46 -2.08 25.27 -7.72
C LYS A 46 -2.69 24.08 -8.46
N GLN A 47 -3.98 24.18 -8.71
CA GLN A 47 -4.72 23.19 -9.50
C GLN A 47 -4.36 23.32 -10.97
N GLY A 48 -4.47 22.21 -11.69
CA GLY A 48 -4.16 22.09 -13.11
C GLY A 48 -3.44 20.78 -13.37
N TYR A 49 -2.86 20.66 -14.55
CA TYR A 49 -2.00 19.53 -14.89
C TYR A 49 -0.74 19.98 -15.60
N GLU A 50 0.34 19.25 -15.41
CA GLU A 50 1.52 19.29 -16.28
C GLU A 50 1.45 18.09 -17.23
N VAL A 51 1.91 18.25 -18.47
CA VAL A 51 1.97 17.14 -19.43
C VAL A 51 3.35 17.08 -20.09
N ILE A 52 3.96 15.91 -20.06
CA ILE A 52 5.30 15.65 -20.59
C ILE A 52 5.21 14.48 -21.58
N PHE A 53 5.93 14.58 -22.70
CA PHE A 53 6.11 13.45 -23.61
C PHE A 53 7.35 12.66 -23.18
N GLU A 54 7.20 11.35 -22.99
CA GLU A 54 8.29 10.42 -22.73
C GLU A 54 8.44 9.47 -23.93
N PRO A 55 9.63 9.43 -24.58
CA PRO A 55 9.89 8.50 -25.66
C PRO A 55 9.99 7.07 -25.13
N ALA A 56 9.76 6.08 -26.00
CA ALA A 56 9.95 4.68 -25.67
C ALA A 56 11.39 4.37 -25.20
N ASP A 57 11.55 3.45 -24.25
CA ASP A 57 12.82 3.13 -23.58
C ASP A 57 13.40 1.73 -23.91
N GLY A 58 12.77 1.00 -24.84
CA GLY A 58 13.13 -0.38 -25.24
C GLY A 58 14.49 -0.62 -25.90
N ASP A 59 15.45 0.31 -25.81
CA ASP A 59 16.82 0.15 -26.31
C ASP A 59 17.85 -0.12 -25.18
N ASN A 60 17.43 -0.17 -23.91
CA ASN A 60 18.31 -0.44 -22.77
C ASN A 60 18.38 -1.94 -22.44
N GLU A 61 19.52 -2.59 -22.74
CA GLU A 61 19.83 -3.96 -22.29
C GLU A 61 19.79 -4.04 -20.76
N GLY A 62 18.67 -4.49 -20.18
CA GLY A 62 18.58 -4.83 -18.75
C GLY A 62 17.29 -4.43 -18.02
N GLU A 63 16.45 -3.56 -18.59
CA GLU A 63 15.13 -3.23 -18.02
C GLU A 63 14.08 -4.23 -18.51
N TRP A 64 13.35 -4.84 -17.59
CA TRP A 64 12.36 -5.89 -17.91
C TRP A 64 11.05 -5.35 -18.45
N GLU A 65 10.80 -4.04 -18.30
CA GLU A 65 9.59 -3.36 -18.78
C GLU A 65 9.96 -2.35 -19.85
N GLU A 66 9.56 -2.61 -21.10
CA GLU A 66 9.66 -1.66 -22.19
C GLU A 66 8.38 -0.83 -22.24
N TRP A 67 8.50 0.48 -22.11
CA TRP A 67 7.38 1.40 -22.14
C TRP A 67 7.29 2.06 -23.53
N PRO A 68 6.07 2.24 -24.08
CA PRO A 68 5.90 2.88 -25.38
C PRO A 68 6.09 4.40 -25.30
N ASP A 69 6.11 5.05 -26.47
CA ASP A 69 5.93 6.50 -26.57
C ASP A 69 4.62 6.89 -25.89
N ARG A 70 4.70 7.84 -24.96
CA ARG A 70 3.59 8.15 -24.06
C ARG A 70 3.57 9.61 -23.64
N TYR A 71 2.39 10.05 -23.23
CA TYR A 71 2.25 11.26 -22.43
C TYR A 71 2.10 10.90 -20.96
N VAL A 72 2.74 11.68 -20.10
CA VAL A 72 2.60 11.64 -18.65
C VAL A 72 1.89 12.92 -18.22
N PHE A 73 0.76 12.77 -17.55
CA PHE A 73 -0.01 13.85 -16.96
C PHE A 73 0.14 13.78 -15.45
N ASP A 74 0.60 14.88 -14.84
CA ASP A 74 0.60 15.05 -13.40
C ASP A 74 -0.48 16.06 -13.03
N ILE A 75 -1.53 15.60 -12.35
CA ILE A 75 -2.79 16.31 -12.21
C ILE A 75 -3.04 16.61 -10.73
N VAL A 76 -3.16 17.90 -10.42
CA VAL A 76 -3.52 18.37 -9.08
C VAL A 76 -4.91 18.99 -9.11
N ILE A 77 -5.78 18.48 -8.24
CA ILE A 77 -7.14 18.97 -8.03
C ILE A 77 -7.49 18.86 -6.54
N SER A 78 -8.35 19.75 -6.06
CA SER A 78 -8.84 19.70 -4.66
C SER A 78 -9.38 18.31 -4.32
N ALA A 79 -9.06 17.80 -3.13
CA ALA A 79 -9.36 16.44 -2.67
C ALA A 79 -10.86 16.08 -2.80
N GLU A 80 -11.74 17.07 -2.62
CA GLU A 80 -13.19 16.92 -2.76
C GLU A 80 -13.64 16.51 -4.19
N ARG A 81 -12.76 16.68 -5.20
CA ARG A 81 -13.01 16.40 -6.62
C ARG A 81 -12.20 15.22 -7.16
N VAL A 82 -11.18 14.74 -6.44
CA VAL A 82 -10.26 13.67 -6.91
C VAL A 82 -11.05 12.41 -7.27
N GLU A 83 -11.94 11.93 -6.40
CA GLU A 83 -12.72 10.72 -6.69
C GLU A 83 -13.55 10.84 -7.98
N ALA A 84 -14.19 11.99 -8.19
CA ALA A 84 -14.99 12.20 -9.39
C ALA A 84 -14.11 12.20 -10.64
N LEU A 85 -12.94 12.85 -10.58
CA LEU A 85 -11.96 12.84 -11.68
C LEU A 85 -11.49 11.41 -11.97
N VAL A 86 -11.05 10.69 -10.95
CA VAL A 86 -10.55 9.32 -11.05
C VAL A 86 -11.59 8.38 -11.67
N ARG A 87 -12.86 8.52 -11.30
CA ARG A 87 -13.96 7.74 -11.93
C ARG A 87 -14.10 8.00 -13.43
N HIS A 88 -13.88 9.23 -13.89
CA HIS A 88 -13.92 9.56 -15.31
C HIS A 88 -12.67 9.05 -16.03
N LEU A 89 -11.49 9.21 -15.43
CA LEU A 89 -10.25 8.67 -15.96
C LEU A 89 -10.34 7.15 -16.12
N MET A 90 -10.91 6.42 -15.16
CA MET A 90 -11.11 4.97 -15.26
C MET A 90 -11.97 4.52 -16.45
N THR A 91 -12.72 5.42 -17.11
CA THR A 91 -13.49 5.06 -18.32
C THR A 91 -12.62 4.74 -19.53
N ILE A 92 -11.35 5.17 -19.52
CA ILE A 92 -10.38 4.86 -20.58
C ILE A 92 -9.71 3.49 -20.36
N LEU A 93 -9.74 2.96 -19.13
CA LEU A 93 -9.16 1.66 -18.80
C LEU A 93 -9.98 0.53 -19.46
N PRO A 94 -9.32 -0.55 -19.91
CA PRO A 94 -10.04 -1.73 -20.36
C PRO A 94 -10.74 -2.45 -19.21
N GLY A 95 -11.59 -3.43 -19.55
CA GLY A 95 -12.39 -4.17 -18.56
C GLY A 95 -11.57 -5.04 -17.60
N ARG A 96 -10.26 -5.19 -17.84
CA ARG A 96 -9.31 -5.92 -17.00
C ARG A 96 -8.01 -5.13 -16.89
N ILE A 97 -7.41 -5.11 -15.71
CA ILE A 97 -6.26 -4.27 -15.36
C ILE A 97 -5.33 -5.03 -14.41
N TYR A 98 -4.15 -4.46 -14.16
CA TYR A 98 -3.23 -4.81 -13.08
C TYR A 98 -3.35 -3.76 -11.97
N PRO A 99 -4.05 -4.03 -10.86
CA PRO A 99 -4.12 -3.11 -9.73
C PRO A 99 -2.75 -2.88 -9.10
N ILE A 100 -2.57 -1.66 -8.59
CA ILE A 100 -1.39 -1.20 -7.86
C ILE A 100 -1.87 -0.62 -6.53
N LEU A 101 -1.13 -0.87 -5.47
CA LEU A 101 -1.35 -0.33 -4.14
C LEU A 101 0.00 -0.03 -3.51
N ASP A 102 0.26 1.22 -3.21
CA ASP A 102 1.46 1.63 -2.48
C ASP A 102 1.05 1.96 -1.05
N VAL A 103 1.74 1.40 -0.07
CA VAL A 103 1.46 1.62 1.35
C VAL A 103 2.68 2.27 1.98
N LEU A 104 2.51 3.37 2.70
CA LEU A 104 3.58 3.88 3.57
C LEU A 104 3.78 2.85 4.68
N GLY A 105 4.87 2.09 4.55
CA GLY A 105 5.15 0.90 5.36
C GLY A 105 5.70 1.24 6.74
N HIS A 106 5.90 0.19 7.55
CA HIS A 106 6.57 0.29 8.85
C HIS A 106 8.05 -0.13 8.78
N ASP A 107 8.56 -0.41 7.57
CA ASP A 107 9.93 -0.84 7.37
C ASP A 107 10.93 0.30 7.67
N ALA A 108 11.95 0.00 8.47
CA ALA A 108 12.90 1.01 8.93
C ALA A 108 13.85 1.55 7.83
N TYR A 109 13.88 0.92 6.66
CA TYR A 109 14.81 1.24 5.56
C TYR A 109 14.11 1.40 4.21
N ARG A 110 12.78 1.30 4.18
CA ARG A 110 11.95 1.50 3.00
C ARG A 110 10.71 2.30 3.39
N GLU A 111 10.50 3.43 2.74
CA GLU A 111 9.34 4.30 3.02
C GLU A 111 8.03 3.73 2.47
N ILE A 112 8.06 3.14 1.26
CA ILE A 112 6.86 2.68 0.54
C ILE A 112 6.96 1.19 0.26
N ASP A 113 5.90 0.46 0.57
CA ASP A 113 5.66 -0.92 0.18
C ASP A 113 4.82 -0.98 -1.09
N PRO A 114 5.42 -1.23 -2.27
CA PRO A 114 4.70 -1.29 -3.52
C PRO A 114 4.08 -2.67 -3.72
N PHE A 115 2.77 -2.75 -3.81
CA PHE A 115 2.03 -3.99 -4.08
C PHE A 115 1.42 -3.95 -5.48
N VAL A 116 1.74 -4.94 -6.31
CA VAL A 116 1.26 -5.03 -7.69
C VAL A 116 0.60 -6.38 -7.94
N SER A 117 -0.48 -6.39 -8.71
CA SER A 117 -1.01 -7.62 -9.28
C SER A 117 -0.29 -7.96 -10.56
N TYR A 118 0.23 -9.18 -10.68
CA TYR A 118 0.74 -9.73 -11.95
C TYR A 118 -0.36 -10.49 -12.72
N GLU A 119 -1.56 -10.55 -12.16
CA GLU A 119 -2.73 -11.17 -12.78
C GLU A 119 -3.79 -10.12 -13.10
N LEU A 120 -4.53 -10.33 -14.18
CA LEU A 120 -5.57 -9.40 -14.61
C LEU A 120 -6.81 -9.47 -13.69
N VAL A 121 -7.15 -8.34 -13.09
CA VAL A 121 -8.34 -8.15 -12.25
C VAL A 121 -9.41 -7.39 -13.03
N GLY A 122 -10.67 -7.82 -12.90
CA GLY A 122 -11.81 -7.12 -13.52
C GLY A 122 -11.98 -5.70 -12.98
N LEU A 123 -12.17 -4.73 -13.88
CA LEU A 123 -12.35 -3.31 -13.53
C LEU A 123 -13.57 -3.10 -12.61
N ASP A 124 -14.60 -3.92 -12.74
CA ASP A 124 -15.78 -3.94 -11.87
C ASP A 124 -15.41 -4.33 -10.42
N ARG A 125 -14.53 -5.32 -10.24
CA ARG A 125 -14.02 -5.74 -8.92
C ARG A 125 -13.18 -4.63 -8.30
N PHE A 126 -12.31 -4.00 -9.09
CA PHE A 126 -11.48 -2.88 -8.66
C PHE A 126 -12.35 -1.69 -8.20
N THR A 127 -13.25 -1.20 -9.06
CA THR A 127 -14.11 -0.04 -8.78
C THR A 127 -15.12 -0.28 -7.65
N ASP A 128 -15.65 -1.50 -7.49
CA ASP A 128 -16.47 -1.85 -6.32
C ASP A 128 -15.68 -1.75 -5.01
N THR A 129 -14.41 -2.14 -5.04
CA THR A 129 -13.51 -2.03 -3.87
C THR A 129 -13.26 -0.57 -3.51
N LEU A 130 -12.96 0.28 -4.50
CA LEU A 130 -12.78 1.72 -4.28
C LEU A 130 -14.02 2.36 -3.64
N ARG A 131 -15.22 1.93 -4.06
CA ARG A 131 -16.48 2.38 -3.47
C ARG A 131 -16.64 1.90 -2.02
N ARG A 132 -16.27 0.66 -1.71
CA ARG A 132 -16.38 0.08 -0.36
C ARG A 132 -15.43 0.73 0.64
N PHE A 133 -14.23 1.09 0.20
CA PHE A 133 -13.17 1.67 1.05
C PHE A 133 -12.82 3.10 0.64
N ARG A 134 -13.83 3.89 0.29
CA ARG A 134 -13.67 5.27 -0.22
C ARG A 134 -12.74 6.13 0.63
N GLY A 135 -12.90 6.09 1.95
CA GLY A 135 -12.09 6.88 2.88
C GLY A 135 -10.63 6.44 2.91
N PHE A 136 -10.35 5.15 2.74
CA PHE A 136 -9.00 4.63 2.63
C PHE A 136 -8.33 5.18 1.37
N PHE A 137 -8.95 5.01 0.20
CA PHE A 137 -8.33 5.40 -1.06
C PHE A 137 -8.20 6.92 -1.26
N PHE A 138 -9.26 7.68 -1.00
CA PHE A 138 -9.32 9.09 -1.40
C PHE A 138 -8.96 10.10 -0.29
N GLU A 139 -8.79 9.65 0.96
CA GLU A 139 -8.56 10.54 2.10
C GLU A 139 -7.37 10.15 2.97
N ASP A 140 -7.05 8.85 3.09
CA ASP A 140 -5.97 8.37 3.93
C ASP A 140 -4.59 8.70 3.32
N GLY A 141 -3.69 9.24 4.14
CA GLY A 141 -2.38 9.71 3.68
C GLY A 141 -1.31 8.63 3.70
N LEU A 142 -1.65 7.39 4.01
CA LEU A 142 -0.67 6.29 4.05
C LEU A 142 -0.78 5.36 2.84
N VAL A 143 -1.57 5.75 1.82
CA VAL A 143 -1.84 4.86 0.69
C VAL A 143 -1.90 5.60 -0.64
N GLY A 144 -1.15 5.10 -1.61
CA GLY A 144 -1.33 5.32 -3.04
C GLY A 144 -2.03 4.12 -3.68
N PHE A 145 -2.75 4.33 -4.79
CA PHE A 145 -3.43 3.25 -5.49
C PHE A 145 -3.58 3.57 -6.97
N GLY A 146 -3.63 2.52 -7.77
CA GLY A 146 -3.73 2.69 -9.21
C GLY A 146 -4.09 1.42 -9.96
N ALA A 147 -4.02 1.54 -11.27
CA ALA A 147 -4.27 0.48 -12.21
C ALA A 147 -3.41 0.70 -13.45
N MET A 148 -2.84 -0.40 -13.94
CA MET A 148 -2.11 -0.45 -15.20
C MET A 148 -2.81 -1.37 -16.19
N SER A 149 -2.66 -1.09 -17.47
CA SER A 149 -3.03 -1.92 -18.59
C SER A 149 -1.89 -1.86 -19.61
N ASP A 150 -1.56 -3.00 -20.20
CA ASP A 150 -0.59 -3.15 -21.28
C ASP A 150 -1.23 -2.92 -22.66
N GLU A 151 -2.47 -3.38 -22.87
CA GLU A 151 -3.18 -3.24 -24.14
C GLU A 151 -4.64 -2.74 -23.97
N PRO A 152 -4.92 -1.46 -24.29
CA PRO A 152 -3.96 -0.39 -24.59
C PRO A 152 -3.11 -0.03 -23.37
N PHE A 153 -1.92 0.53 -23.62
CA PHE A 153 -1.04 1.00 -22.55
C PHE A 153 -1.68 2.19 -21.81
N ILE A 154 -1.99 1.99 -20.53
CA ILE A 154 -2.50 3.03 -19.64
C ILE A 154 -1.99 2.75 -18.23
N TYR A 155 -1.44 3.76 -17.58
CA TYR A 155 -1.05 3.71 -16.17
C TYR A 155 -1.75 4.86 -15.44
N LEU A 156 -2.70 4.56 -14.56
CA LEU A 156 -3.39 5.53 -13.73
C LEU A 156 -3.04 5.28 -12.28
N PHE A 157 -2.37 6.23 -11.63
CA PHE A 157 -1.97 6.12 -10.24
C PHE A 157 -2.34 7.39 -9.48
N ILE A 158 -2.76 7.21 -8.24
CA ILE A 158 -3.12 8.27 -7.30
C ILE A 158 -2.26 8.04 -6.08
N ASP A 159 -1.31 8.92 -5.84
CA ASP A 159 -0.34 8.77 -4.75
C ASP A 159 -0.96 9.03 -3.37
N GLU A 160 -0.14 8.95 -2.32
CA GLU A 160 -0.52 9.22 -0.95
C GLU A 160 -0.91 10.69 -0.69
N HIS A 161 -0.43 11.62 -1.52
CA HIS A 161 -0.83 13.05 -1.52
C HIS A 161 -2.11 13.31 -2.31
N LYS A 162 -2.65 12.27 -2.98
CA LYS A 162 -3.82 12.30 -3.87
C LYS A 162 -3.61 13.13 -5.13
N ILE A 163 -2.36 13.20 -5.60
CA ILE A 163 -2.00 13.69 -6.93
C ILE A 163 -2.21 12.54 -7.90
N VAL A 164 -2.77 12.86 -9.08
CA VAL A 164 -3.12 11.85 -10.08
C VAL A 164 -2.07 11.87 -11.18
N THR A 165 -1.31 10.79 -11.30
CA THR A 165 -0.43 10.54 -12.44
C THR A 165 -1.14 9.64 -13.44
N LEU A 166 -1.25 10.09 -14.69
CA LEU A 166 -1.79 9.30 -15.78
C LEU A 166 -0.78 9.23 -16.92
N ARG A 167 -0.39 8.01 -17.30
CA ARG A 167 0.39 7.76 -18.51
C ARG A 167 -0.49 7.07 -19.54
N CYS A 168 -0.48 7.58 -20.77
CA CYS A 168 -1.31 7.06 -21.85
C CYS A 168 -0.60 7.16 -23.20
N LEU A 169 -1.09 6.41 -24.18
CA LEU A 169 -0.60 6.48 -25.56
C LEU A 169 -0.88 7.85 -26.20
N ILE A 170 -0.13 8.16 -27.26
CA ILE A 170 -0.23 9.42 -28.01
C ILE A 170 -1.67 9.69 -28.47
N GLU A 171 -2.35 8.65 -28.95
CA GLU A 171 -3.71 8.75 -29.50
C GLU A 171 -4.76 9.06 -28.43
N GLN A 172 -4.45 8.81 -27.16
CA GLN A 172 -5.36 9.02 -26.04
C GLN A 172 -5.27 10.44 -25.45
N ARG A 173 -4.25 11.22 -25.82
CA ARG A 173 -4.01 12.57 -25.30
C ARG A 173 -5.25 13.47 -25.35
N GLU A 174 -5.87 13.62 -26.52
CA GLU A 174 -7.04 14.50 -26.67
C GLU A 174 -8.23 14.04 -25.83
N THR A 175 -8.37 12.72 -25.62
CA THR A 175 -9.42 12.15 -24.76
C THR A 175 -9.17 12.52 -23.30
N VAL A 176 -7.92 12.40 -22.84
CA VAL A 176 -7.52 12.79 -21.49
C VAL A 176 -7.73 14.29 -21.27
N GLU A 177 -7.20 15.13 -22.16
CA GLU A 177 -7.37 16.59 -22.08
C GLU A 177 -8.86 17.00 -22.08
N GLY A 178 -9.70 16.29 -22.85
CA GLY A 178 -11.15 16.47 -22.82
C GLY A 178 -11.79 16.16 -21.46
N ILE A 179 -11.35 15.10 -20.78
CA ILE A 179 -11.78 14.78 -19.41
C ILE A 179 -11.29 15.87 -18.44
N LEU A 180 -10.02 16.26 -18.50
CA LEU A 180 -9.45 17.29 -17.62
C LEU A 180 -10.17 18.64 -17.79
N GLY A 181 -10.45 19.04 -19.03
CA GLY A 181 -11.21 20.25 -19.34
C GLY A 181 -12.64 20.23 -18.79
N ALA A 182 -13.30 19.06 -18.70
CA ALA A 182 -14.61 18.94 -18.05
C ALA A 182 -14.56 19.14 -16.52
N PHE A 183 -13.37 19.09 -15.93
CA PHE A 183 -13.09 19.44 -14.54
C PHE A 183 -12.52 20.86 -14.38
N ASP A 184 -12.59 21.69 -15.43
CA ASP A 184 -12.03 23.05 -15.43
C ASP A 184 -10.53 23.08 -15.09
N LEU A 185 -9.81 22.01 -15.44
CA LEU A 185 -8.36 21.93 -15.28
C LEU A 185 -7.68 22.39 -16.57
N GLU A 186 -6.72 23.30 -16.42
CA GLU A 186 -5.88 23.80 -17.50
C GLU A 186 -4.45 23.31 -17.32
N GLU A 187 -3.70 23.26 -18.42
CA GLU A 187 -2.27 22.98 -18.39
C GLU A 187 -1.54 24.12 -17.67
N VAL A 188 -0.69 23.77 -16.69
CA VAL A 188 0.09 24.72 -15.91
C VAL A 188 1.53 24.21 -15.77
N GLU A 189 2.49 25.14 -15.77
CA GLU A 189 3.93 24.77 -15.74
C GLU A 189 4.34 23.95 -14.50
N LYS A 190 3.68 24.19 -13.37
CA LYS A 190 3.97 23.54 -12.08
C LYS A 190 2.67 23.49 -11.29
N PRO A 191 1.87 22.42 -11.40
CA PRO A 191 0.78 22.19 -10.45
C PRO A 191 1.37 22.01 -9.05
N ALA A 192 0.59 22.29 -8.00
CA ALA A 192 1.11 22.22 -6.64
C ALA A 192 0.12 21.65 -5.62
N GLY A 193 0.50 20.53 -5.01
CA GLY A 193 -0.23 19.77 -3.98
C GLY A 193 0.40 19.88 -2.59
N ALA A 194 0.17 18.87 -1.74
CA ALA A 194 0.74 18.80 -0.39
C ALA A 194 2.26 18.54 -0.40
N ASP A 195 2.72 17.78 -1.40
CA ASP A 195 4.10 17.39 -1.69
C ASP A 195 5.05 18.58 -1.93
N ASN A 196 4.53 19.73 -2.38
CA ASN A 196 5.34 20.93 -2.62
C ASN A 196 5.71 21.74 -1.37
N ALA A 197 5.38 21.25 -0.18
CA ALA A 197 5.76 21.84 1.10
C ALA A 197 6.08 20.74 2.12
N LEU A 198 6.64 21.12 3.27
CA LEU A 198 6.69 20.19 4.40
C LEU A 198 5.26 19.81 4.79
N HIS A 199 4.99 18.51 4.88
CA HIS A 199 3.66 17.96 5.10
C HIS A 199 3.71 16.78 6.07
N GLU A 200 2.54 16.37 6.55
CA GLU A 200 2.36 15.20 7.41
C GLU A 200 1.50 14.17 6.72
N HIS A 201 1.84 12.90 6.95
CA HIS A 201 1.01 11.74 6.61
C HIS A 201 0.37 11.16 7.87
N ARG A 202 -0.91 10.79 7.77
CA ARG A 202 -1.63 10.08 8.82
C ARG A 202 -2.72 9.18 8.25
N SER A 203 -3.03 8.11 8.98
CA SER A 203 -4.28 7.41 8.76
C SER A 203 -5.46 8.26 9.21
N VAL A 204 -6.56 8.12 8.49
CA VAL A 204 -7.82 8.84 8.77
C VAL A 204 -8.94 7.89 9.19
N LEU A 205 -8.66 6.59 9.28
CA LEU A 205 -9.68 5.58 9.53
C LEU A 205 -9.87 5.31 11.02
N VAL A 206 -11.12 5.15 11.43
CA VAL A 206 -11.43 4.57 12.73
C VAL A 206 -11.42 3.04 12.64
N SER A 207 -10.82 2.37 13.63
CA SER A 207 -10.92 0.91 13.79
C SER A 207 -11.67 0.57 15.09
N PRO A 208 -13.01 0.69 15.11
CA PRO A 208 -13.80 0.42 16.31
C PRO A 208 -13.73 -1.06 16.67
N ALA A 209 -13.35 -1.36 17.91
CA ALA A 209 -13.16 -2.74 18.37
C ALA A 209 -14.43 -3.59 18.35
N GLU A 210 -15.60 -2.96 18.47
CA GLU A 210 -16.90 -3.62 18.61
C GLU A 210 -17.62 -3.83 17.27
N ASN A 211 -17.12 -3.26 16.16
CA ASN A 211 -17.75 -3.41 14.85
C ASN A 211 -16.82 -4.12 13.88
N GLU A 212 -17.13 -5.39 13.61
CA GLU A 212 -16.37 -6.23 12.69
C GLU A 212 -16.57 -5.85 11.22
N ASN A 213 -17.62 -5.09 10.87
CA ASN A 213 -17.85 -4.68 9.48
C ASN A 213 -17.08 -3.41 9.09
N ILE A 214 -16.40 -2.77 10.03
CA ILE A 214 -15.53 -1.61 9.79
C ILE A 214 -14.10 -2.08 9.96
N LEU A 215 -13.41 -2.18 8.83
CA LEU A 215 -12.00 -2.56 8.79
C LEU A 215 -11.13 -1.33 9.06
N GLY A 216 -10.07 -1.54 9.84
CA GLY A 216 -8.95 -0.62 9.98
C GLY A 216 -8.00 -0.69 8.79
N PHE A 217 -6.94 0.12 8.82
CA PHE A 217 -5.99 0.24 7.72
C PHE A 217 -5.37 -1.11 7.29
N GLU A 218 -4.72 -1.82 8.21
CA GLU A 218 -4.05 -3.10 7.90
C GLU A 218 -5.03 -4.19 7.45
N GLU A 219 -6.23 -4.22 8.05
CA GLU A 219 -7.29 -5.17 7.67
C GLU A 219 -7.77 -4.92 6.23
N ILE A 220 -7.77 -3.66 5.76
CA ILE A 220 -8.08 -3.33 4.36
C ILE A 220 -6.93 -3.75 3.45
N VAL A 221 -5.67 -3.46 3.81
CA VAL A 221 -4.51 -3.89 3.01
C VAL A 221 -4.50 -5.40 2.83
N GLU A 222 -4.76 -6.18 3.89
CA GLU A 222 -4.90 -7.64 3.84
C GLU A 222 -6.02 -8.08 2.89
N GLU A 223 -7.23 -7.51 3.01
CA GLU A 223 -8.36 -7.78 2.10
C GLU A 223 -8.02 -7.44 0.65
N LEU A 224 -7.29 -6.34 0.38
CA LEU A 224 -6.89 -5.94 -0.96
C LEU A 224 -5.86 -6.89 -1.57
N ARG A 225 -4.86 -7.33 -0.80
CA ARG A 225 -3.86 -8.30 -1.26
C ARG A 225 -4.52 -9.59 -1.72
N GLU A 226 -5.50 -10.09 -1.00
CA GLU A 226 -6.28 -11.25 -1.44
C GLU A 226 -7.21 -10.94 -2.61
N ARG A 227 -7.94 -9.82 -2.53
CA ARG A 227 -8.98 -9.49 -3.50
C ARG A 227 -8.38 -9.12 -4.85
N TRP A 228 -7.22 -8.50 -4.89
CA TRP A 228 -6.55 -8.09 -6.11
C TRP A 228 -5.34 -8.95 -6.44
N GLN A 229 -5.05 -9.99 -5.65
CA GLN A 229 -3.89 -10.88 -5.85
C GLN A 229 -2.57 -10.11 -5.86
N LEU A 230 -2.46 -9.13 -4.96
CA LEU A 230 -1.29 -8.27 -4.91
C LEU A 230 -0.11 -8.98 -4.25
N ILE A 231 1.07 -8.75 -4.84
CA ILE A 231 2.35 -9.24 -4.36
C ILE A 231 3.23 -8.01 -4.09
N LEU A 232 4.01 -8.05 -3.00
CA LEU A 232 4.99 -7.01 -2.71
C LEU A 232 6.06 -7.03 -3.82
N ASN A 233 6.18 -5.94 -4.56
CA ASN A 233 7.06 -5.77 -5.71
C ASN A 233 8.46 -5.33 -5.26
N VAL A 234 9.15 -6.21 -4.53
CA VAL A 234 10.54 -6.01 -4.10
C VAL A 234 11.31 -7.31 -4.32
N ASP A 235 12.61 -7.21 -4.63
CA ASP A 235 13.47 -8.39 -4.78
C ASP A 235 13.72 -9.04 -3.41
N PRO A 236 13.20 -10.26 -3.16
CA PRO A 236 13.31 -10.92 -1.86
C PRO A 236 14.75 -11.34 -1.50
N GLU A 237 15.63 -11.44 -2.50
CA GLU A 237 17.02 -11.86 -2.30
C GLU A 237 17.95 -10.67 -2.03
N SER A 238 17.53 -9.46 -2.38
CA SER A 238 18.24 -8.22 -2.07
C SER A 238 17.96 -7.75 -0.63
N ASN A 239 18.92 -7.04 -0.02
CA ASN A 239 18.68 -6.34 1.24
C ASN A 239 19.36 -4.98 1.28
N VAL A 240 18.74 -4.04 0.58
CA VAL A 240 19.22 -2.67 0.44
C VAL A 240 18.24 -1.67 1.07
N ASP A 241 18.75 -0.49 1.42
CA ASP A 241 17.91 0.68 1.72
C ASP A 241 17.39 1.37 0.45
N ASP A 242 16.55 2.40 0.62
CA ASP A 242 16.02 3.22 -0.50
C ASP A 242 17.10 3.90 -1.36
N ALA A 243 18.34 4.02 -0.87
CA ALA A 243 19.47 4.55 -1.62
C ALA A 243 20.30 3.43 -2.31
N GLY A 244 19.88 2.17 -2.21
CA GLY A 244 20.54 1.01 -2.80
C GLY A 244 21.77 0.53 -2.01
N ASN A 245 21.95 0.96 -0.77
CA ASN A 245 23.08 0.50 0.06
C ASN A 245 22.76 -0.83 0.72
N GLU A 246 23.69 -1.78 0.62
CA GLU A 246 23.63 -3.07 1.31
C GLU A 246 23.55 -2.92 2.84
N LEU A 247 22.54 -3.55 3.45
CA LEU A 247 22.30 -3.48 4.89
C LEU A 247 22.92 -4.65 5.67
N GLY A 248 23.22 -5.76 4.99
CA GLY A 248 23.73 -6.97 5.64
C GLY A 248 22.65 -7.70 6.47
N ILE A 249 22.98 -8.11 7.70
CA ILE A 249 22.01 -8.74 8.61
C ILE A 249 21.21 -7.64 9.31
N THR A 250 19.88 -7.73 9.19
CA THR A 250 18.93 -6.78 9.79
C THR A 250 17.99 -7.50 10.74
N GLU A 251 17.39 -6.74 11.65
CA GLU A 251 16.31 -7.19 12.52
C GLU A 251 14.95 -7.11 11.81
N TRP A 252 14.12 -8.14 11.95
CA TRP A 252 12.82 -8.24 11.28
C TRP A 252 11.70 -8.57 12.26
N ARG A 253 10.53 -7.96 12.03
CA ARG A 253 9.27 -8.30 12.68
C ARG A 253 8.31 -8.81 11.62
N LEU A 254 7.86 -10.04 11.79
CA LEU A 254 6.93 -10.69 10.89
C LEU A 254 5.63 -10.96 11.61
N LEU A 255 4.54 -10.86 10.85
CA LEU A 255 3.23 -11.29 11.30
C LEU A 255 2.72 -12.36 10.34
N ALA A 256 2.59 -13.58 10.86
CA ALA A 256 2.11 -14.73 10.12
C ALA A 256 0.64 -14.98 10.47
N ARG A 257 -0.21 -15.09 9.45
CA ARG A 257 -1.61 -15.47 9.59
C ARG A 257 -1.76 -16.97 9.45
N SER A 258 -2.49 -17.57 10.39
CA SER A 258 -2.82 -18.99 10.40
C SER A 258 -4.31 -19.18 10.32
N GLU A 259 -4.74 -19.98 9.35
CA GLU A 259 -6.12 -20.43 9.19
C GLU A 259 -6.16 -21.93 9.49
N TYR A 260 -7.27 -22.44 10.02
CA TYR A 260 -7.46 -23.88 10.22
C TYR A 260 -8.47 -24.42 9.21
N LYS A 261 -8.20 -25.60 8.63
CA LYS A 261 -9.08 -26.17 7.59
C LYS A 261 -10.50 -26.45 8.07
N ASP A 262 -10.63 -26.87 9.33
CA ASP A 262 -11.89 -27.38 9.90
C ASP A 262 -12.64 -26.35 10.75
N GLU A 263 -12.02 -25.21 11.04
CA GLU A 263 -12.62 -24.14 11.83
C GLU A 263 -12.25 -22.78 11.24
N PRO A 264 -13.17 -21.83 11.20
CA PRO A 264 -12.89 -20.47 10.75
C PRO A 264 -12.18 -19.62 11.81
N LEU A 265 -11.23 -20.24 12.49
CA LEU A 265 -10.42 -19.57 13.46
C LEU A 265 -9.19 -19.08 12.73
N VAL A 266 -9.04 -17.77 12.62
CA VAL A 266 -7.78 -17.19 12.19
C VAL A 266 -7.05 -16.63 13.39
N ARG A 267 -5.76 -16.89 13.44
CA ARG A 267 -4.85 -16.43 14.48
C ARG A 267 -3.60 -15.88 13.86
N TYR A 268 -2.95 -14.99 14.57
CA TYR A 268 -1.72 -14.38 14.12
C TYR A 268 -0.57 -14.80 15.02
N ILE A 269 0.59 -15.00 14.43
CA ILE A 269 1.84 -15.29 15.11
C ILE A 269 2.79 -14.14 14.78
N GLU A 270 3.28 -13.49 15.83
CA GLU A 270 4.32 -12.49 15.71
C GLU A 270 5.67 -13.17 15.88
N VAL A 271 6.58 -12.96 14.92
CA VAL A 271 7.92 -13.51 14.90
C VAL A 271 8.93 -12.37 14.84
N PHE A 272 9.91 -12.40 15.74
CA PHE A 272 11.08 -11.55 15.74
C PHE A 272 12.27 -12.40 15.32
N LEU A 273 13.03 -11.95 14.34
CA LEU A 273 14.18 -12.69 13.81
C LEU A 273 15.26 -11.75 13.26
N ARG A 274 16.41 -12.31 12.89
CA ARG A 274 17.41 -11.63 12.07
C ARG A 274 17.68 -12.42 10.82
N ALA A 275 17.83 -11.74 9.70
CA ALA A 275 18.05 -12.34 8.39
C ALA A 275 18.87 -11.41 7.50
N THR A 276 19.52 -11.97 6.48
CA THR A 276 20.28 -11.23 5.46
C THR A 276 19.41 -10.64 4.36
N CYS A 277 18.19 -11.14 4.17
CA CYS A 277 17.24 -10.67 3.15
C CYS A 277 15.80 -11.08 3.51
N MET A 278 14.83 -10.55 2.77
CA MET A 278 13.40 -10.83 2.99
C MET A 278 13.07 -12.30 2.76
N GLY A 279 13.67 -12.94 1.75
CA GLY A 279 13.47 -14.36 1.46
C GLY A 279 13.90 -15.28 2.62
N GLU A 280 15.05 -15.00 3.23
CA GLU A 280 15.50 -15.72 4.43
C GLU A 280 14.58 -15.41 5.63
N ALA A 281 14.16 -14.15 5.80
CA ALA A 281 13.24 -13.75 6.86
C ALA A 281 11.90 -14.50 6.75
N GLU A 282 11.31 -14.56 5.55
CA GLU A 282 10.07 -15.28 5.30
C GLU A 282 10.21 -16.77 5.61
N ALA A 283 11.31 -17.40 5.16
CA ALA A 283 11.57 -18.81 5.40
C ALA A 283 11.69 -19.13 6.90
N LEU A 284 12.50 -18.35 7.63
CA LEU A 284 12.67 -18.49 9.08
C LEU A 284 11.37 -18.21 9.84
N GLY A 285 10.64 -17.18 9.43
CA GLY A 285 9.35 -16.83 10.01
C GLY A 285 8.31 -17.93 9.84
N ARG A 286 8.25 -18.55 8.66
CA ARG A 286 7.33 -19.65 8.36
C ARG A 286 7.65 -20.87 9.20
N GLU A 287 8.93 -21.24 9.30
CA GLU A 287 9.37 -22.33 10.17
C GLU A 287 9.00 -22.05 11.63
N ALA A 288 9.24 -20.84 12.14
CA ALA A 288 8.86 -20.45 13.49
C ALA A 288 7.35 -20.54 13.74
N ALA A 289 6.55 -20.02 12.80
CA ALA A 289 5.09 -20.09 12.88
C ALA A 289 4.60 -21.54 12.89
N ASP A 290 5.18 -22.38 12.04
CA ASP A 290 4.85 -23.82 11.96
C ASP A 290 5.11 -24.55 13.28
N THR A 291 6.17 -24.20 14.01
CA THR A 291 6.45 -24.80 15.33
C THR A 291 5.45 -24.43 16.42
N LEU A 292 4.79 -23.28 16.29
CA LEU A 292 3.78 -22.83 17.25
C LEU A 292 2.38 -23.39 16.94
N PHE A 293 2.18 -23.98 15.76
CA PHE A 293 0.93 -24.67 15.46
C PHE A 293 0.78 -25.94 16.30
N ASP A 294 -0.40 -26.07 16.93
CA ASP A 294 -0.81 -27.29 17.63
C ASP A 294 -1.15 -28.38 16.59
N THR A 295 -0.11 -29.09 16.16
CA THR A 295 -0.19 -30.21 15.19
C THR A 295 -0.90 -31.44 15.78
N ASP A 296 -1.10 -31.50 17.10
CA ASP A 296 -1.72 -32.65 17.77
C ASP A 296 -3.26 -32.63 17.73
N LYS A 297 -3.88 -31.52 17.29
CA LYS A 297 -5.36 -31.39 17.30
C LYS A 297 -5.99 -30.76 16.07
N ARG A 298 -5.23 -30.02 15.24
CA ARG A 298 -5.79 -29.25 14.12
C ARG A 298 -4.81 -29.23 12.95
N GLU A 299 -5.33 -29.32 11.71
CA GLU A 299 -4.52 -29.07 10.51
C GLU A 299 -4.51 -27.56 10.21
N PRO A 300 -3.40 -26.84 10.45
CA PRO A 300 -3.26 -25.48 9.93
C PRO A 300 -3.27 -25.54 8.40
N ALA A 301 -4.05 -24.65 7.77
CA ALA A 301 -3.75 -24.19 6.43
C ALA A 301 -2.45 -23.36 6.52
N MET A 302 -1.63 -23.47 5.48
CA MET A 302 -0.32 -22.83 5.37
C MET A 302 -0.32 -21.39 5.93
N ALA A 303 0.69 -21.06 6.76
CA ALA A 303 0.83 -19.70 7.26
C ALA A 303 1.13 -18.73 6.10
N ALA A 304 0.26 -17.74 5.92
CA ALA A 304 0.48 -16.63 5.00
C ALA A 304 1.17 -15.50 5.75
N MET A 305 2.29 -14.98 5.23
CA MET A 305 2.91 -13.79 5.81
C MET A 305 2.11 -12.55 5.42
N VAL A 306 1.61 -11.85 6.44
CA VAL A 306 0.83 -10.62 6.25
C VAL A 306 1.68 -9.37 6.47
N GLU A 307 2.69 -9.41 7.34
CA GLU A 307 3.68 -8.33 7.51
C GLU A 307 5.08 -8.93 7.53
N ILE A 308 6.05 -8.27 6.86
CA ILE A 308 7.47 -8.65 6.84
C ILE A 308 8.29 -7.36 6.79
N ASP A 309 8.54 -6.77 7.97
CA ASP A 309 9.18 -5.45 8.08
C ASP A 309 10.54 -5.55 8.75
N ARG A 310 11.52 -4.81 8.22
CA ARG A 310 12.76 -4.54 8.95
C ARG A 310 12.48 -3.54 10.05
N VAL A 311 13.05 -3.77 11.22
CA VAL A 311 12.90 -2.90 12.39
C VAL A 311 14.26 -2.36 12.78
N GLY A 312 14.33 -1.07 13.10
CA GLY A 312 15.58 -0.47 13.57
C GLY A 312 16.06 -1.19 14.84
N GLN A 313 17.35 -1.55 14.91
CA GLN A 313 17.92 -2.35 15.99
C GLN A 313 17.49 -1.90 17.41
N LYS A 314 17.51 -0.59 17.69
CA LYS A 314 17.11 -0.05 18.99
C LYS A 314 15.65 -0.34 19.32
N GLU A 315 14.77 -0.20 18.33
CA GLU A 315 13.34 -0.45 18.47
C GLU A 315 13.06 -1.95 18.60
N PHE A 316 13.71 -2.78 17.78
CA PHE A 316 13.61 -4.23 17.86
C PHE A 316 13.90 -4.75 19.28
N TRP A 317 15.00 -4.30 19.88
CA TRP A 317 15.35 -4.69 21.25
C TRP A 317 14.43 -4.07 22.30
N ALA A 318 13.87 -2.88 22.06
CA ALA A 318 12.85 -2.30 22.93
C ALA A 318 11.57 -3.16 22.95
N MET A 319 11.08 -3.56 21.77
CA MET A 319 9.91 -4.46 21.65
C MET A 319 10.15 -5.81 22.35
N LEU A 320 11.34 -6.39 22.16
CA LEU A 320 11.72 -7.64 22.82
C LEU A 320 11.86 -7.51 24.34
N ALA A 321 12.35 -6.38 24.83
CA ALA A 321 12.47 -6.12 26.26
C ALA A 321 11.09 -6.01 26.94
N GLU A 322 10.10 -5.41 26.28
CA GLU A 322 8.72 -5.32 26.78
C GLU A 322 8.07 -6.69 27.02
N ILE A 323 8.49 -7.70 26.24
CA ILE A 323 8.01 -9.09 26.34
C ILE A 323 8.96 -9.98 27.16
N GLY A 324 9.98 -9.40 27.80
CA GLY A 324 10.89 -10.06 28.74
C GLY A 324 12.08 -10.78 28.11
N VAL A 325 12.34 -10.59 26.82
CA VAL A 325 13.50 -11.16 26.11
C VAL A 325 14.71 -10.24 26.27
N LYS A 326 15.89 -10.82 26.55
CA LYS A 326 17.15 -10.07 26.76
C LYS A 326 18.15 -10.33 25.65
N GLU A 327 18.72 -9.27 25.09
CA GLU A 327 19.72 -9.32 24.02
C GLU A 327 20.91 -10.23 24.32
N ALA A 328 21.44 -10.19 25.56
CA ALA A 328 22.62 -10.96 25.96
C ALA A 328 22.43 -12.50 25.89
N GLU A 329 21.18 -12.97 25.74
CA GLU A 329 20.84 -14.39 25.68
C GLU A 329 20.78 -14.90 24.22
N ILE A 330 20.93 -14.02 23.23
CA ILE A 330 20.74 -14.32 21.81
C ILE A 330 22.08 -14.36 21.09
N PRO A 331 22.48 -15.52 20.49
CA PRO A 331 23.72 -15.64 19.72
C PRO A 331 23.75 -14.64 18.56
N PRO A 332 24.90 -14.10 18.13
CA PRO A 332 24.95 -13.26 16.93
C PRO A 332 24.66 -14.06 15.65
N GLY A 333 24.16 -13.40 14.60
CA GLY A 333 23.89 -14.01 13.28
C GLY A 333 22.42 -14.05 12.90
N THR A 334 22.10 -14.82 11.85
CA THR A 334 20.71 -15.01 11.39
C THR A 334 19.99 -16.05 12.26
N GLY A 335 18.66 -15.98 12.27
CA GLY A 335 17.81 -16.91 12.99
C GLY A 335 16.68 -16.24 13.76
N VAL A 336 15.74 -17.08 14.20
CA VAL A 336 14.58 -16.67 14.99
C VAL A 336 15.03 -16.29 16.40
N VAL A 337 14.62 -15.10 16.81
CA VAL A 337 14.88 -14.56 18.15
C VAL A 337 13.74 -14.94 19.09
N PHE A 338 12.50 -14.72 18.66
CA PHE A 338 11.32 -14.96 19.46
C PHE A 338 10.10 -15.16 18.57
N ALA A 339 9.15 -16.00 18.99
CA ALA A 339 7.87 -16.16 18.30
C ALA A 339 6.76 -16.36 19.33
N ARG A 340 5.60 -15.75 19.09
CA ARG A 340 4.41 -15.89 19.95
C ARG A 340 3.12 -15.77 19.17
N TRP A 341 2.03 -16.27 19.74
CA TRP A 341 0.69 -15.87 19.32
C TRP A 341 0.48 -14.37 19.58
N ALA A 342 0.02 -13.64 18.57
CA ALA A 342 -0.40 -12.25 18.70
C ALA A 342 -1.81 -12.21 19.30
N GLY A 343 -1.95 -11.60 20.48
CA GLY A 343 -3.19 -11.57 21.25
C GLY A 343 -3.12 -10.64 22.44
#